data_AF-A0A970JKG7-F1
#
_entry.id   AF-A0A970JKG7-F1
#
_cell.length_a   1.000
_cell.length_b   1.000
_cell.length_c   1.000
_cell.angle_alpha   90.00
_cell.angle_beta   90.00
_cell.angle_gamma   90.00
#
_symmetry.space_group_name_H-M   'P 1'
#
loop_
_entity.id
_entity.type
_entity.pdbx_description
1 polymer ?
#
loop_
_entity_poly.entity_id
_entity_poly.type
_entity_poly.pdbx_seq_one_letter_code
_entity_poly.pdbx_strand_id
1 'polypeptide(L)'
;MSNKTVGPHNSSLGNLEANILALLSYLVTSVLMFIPGVSYFAWILPLVIYLLENKSSFVKFHALQSMVVHAISALIRLVLNVIIGSLFFAAFLRTGAWFLISVLSTISTIVSVVIAVFSILAMIKAYQYTEYNIPLIGPITSWVSNLISGKNKTEASGSAAGNAGQGAEANVQHAAQEQPAAQEQQPVEAASEKGPESES
;
A
#
# COMPACT_ATOMS: atom_id res chain seq x y z
N MET A 1 5.89 13.15 2.17
CA MET A 1 5.42 14.54 2.00
C MET A 1 5.34 15.17 3.37
N SER A 2 5.88 16.39 3.55
CA SER A 2 5.77 17.11 4.84
C SER A 2 4.32 17.54 5.05
N ASN A 3 3.78 17.34 6.24
CA ASN A 3 2.48 17.90 6.59
C ASN A 3 2.58 19.43 6.63
N LYS A 4 1.55 20.11 6.12
CA LYS A 4 1.48 21.57 6.10
C LYS A 4 0.61 22.05 7.26
N THR A 5 1.16 22.89 8.12
CA THR A 5 0.38 23.55 9.18
C THR A 5 -0.10 24.90 8.69
N VAL A 6 -1.37 25.22 8.97
CA VAL A 6 -1.98 26.51 8.63
C VAL A 6 -2.33 27.27 9.91
N GLY A 7 -2.41 28.61 9.82
CA GLY A 7 -2.81 29.43 10.96
C GLY A 7 -4.31 29.27 11.29
N PRO A 8 -4.74 29.58 12.53
CA PRO A 8 -6.16 29.63 12.89
C PRO A 8 -6.94 30.61 12.00
N HIS A 9 -8.07 30.16 11.48
CA HIS A 9 -8.95 30.95 10.62
C HIS A 9 -10.36 30.34 10.58
N ASN A 10 -11.31 31.07 10.00
CA ASN A 10 -12.70 30.65 9.87
C ASN A 10 -13.02 30.14 8.47
N SER A 11 -14.02 29.26 8.42
CA SER A 11 -14.71 28.78 7.24
C SER A 11 -15.69 29.82 6.68
N SER A 12 -16.05 29.68 5.39
CA SER A 12 -17.21 30.39 4.85
C SER A 12 -18.56 29.87 5.34
N LEU A 13 -18.62 28.65 5.89
CA LEU A 13 -19.85 28.00 6.35
C LEU A 13 -20.12 28.38 7.80
N GLY A 14 -21.14 29.21 8.02
CA GLY A 14 -21.57 29.62 9.36
C GLY A 14 -20.51 30.37 10.17
N ASN A 15 -19.44 30.85 9.54
CA ASN A 15 -18.27 31.46 10.20
C ASN A 15 -17.66 30.54 11.28
N LEU A 16 -17.76 29.22 11.09
CA LEU A 16 -17.20 28.21 12.00
C LEU A 16 -15.67 28.22 11.93
N GLU A 17 -15.01 27.79 13.00
CA GLU A 17 -13.56 27.58 12.96
C GLU A 17 -13.19 26.47 11.96
N ALA A 18 -12.15 26.71 11.16
CA ALA A 18 -11.77 25.81 10.07
C ALA A 18 -11.35 24.42 10.56
N ASN A 19 -10.68 24.32 11.71
CA ASN A 19 -10.33 23.06 12.38
C ASN A 19 -11.56 22.26 12.81
N ILE A 20 -12.58 22.92 13.37
CA ILE A 20 -13.83 22.29 13.80
C ILE A 20 -14.58 21.76 12.59
N LEU A 21 -14.78 22.58 11.55
CA LEU A 21 -15.49 22.13 10.37
C LEU A 21 -14.77 20.99 9.64
N ALA A 22 -13.44 21.05 9.55
CA ALA A 22 -12.63 19.96 9.01
C ALA A 22 -12.79 18.67 9.82
N LEU A 23 -12.77 18.74 11.15
CA LEU A 23 -13.03 17.59 12.02
C LEU A 23 -14.45 17.04 11.84
N LEU A 24 -15.46 17.92 11.81
CA LEU A 24 -16.86 17.54 11.63
C LEU A 24 -17.09 16.81 10.31
N SER A 25 -16.35 17.17 9.26
CA SER A 25 -16.43 16.49 7.96
C SER A 25 -16.06 15.00 8.03
N TYR A 26 -15.24 14.58 8.98
CA TYR A 26 -14.97 13.16 9.24
C TYR A 26 -15.97 12.58 10.24
N LEU A 27 -16.16 13.27 11.37
CA LEU A 27 -16.95 12.75 12.48
C LEU A 27 -18.40 12.47 12.08
N VAL A 28 -19.07 13.48 11.49
CA VAL A 28 -20.49 13.36 11.12
C VAL A 28 -20.65 12.27 10.06
N THR A 29 -19.79 12.24 9.05
CA THR A 29 -19.82 11.20 8.01
C THR A 29 -19.58 9.82 8.59
N SER A 30 -18.60 9.65 9.48
CA SER A 30 -18.33 8.38 10.15
C SER A 30 -19.53 7.91 10.96
N VAL A 31 -20.22 8.79 11.71
CA VAL A 31 -21.43 8.45 12.46
C VAL A 31 -22.57 8.04 11.53
N LEU A 32 -22.80 8.78 10.44
CA LEU A 32 -23.84 8.46 9.46
C LEU A 32 -23.61 7.11 8.77
N MET A 33 -22.36 6.65 8.66
CA MET A 33 -22.02 5.33 8.11
C MET A 33 -22.47 4.15 8.98
N PHE A 34 -22.83 4.37 10.25
CA PHE A 34 -23.39 3.33 11.13
C PHE A 34 -24.91 3.21 11.06
N ILE A 35 -25.58 4.14 10.39
CA ILE A 35 -27.04 4.13 10.25
C ILE A 35 -27.40 3.36 8.97
N PRO A 36 -28.09 2.21 9.06
CA PRO A 36 -28.54 1.46 7.89
C PRO A 36 -29.40 2.34 6.96
N GLY A 37 -29.21 2.19 5.65
CA GLY A 37 -29.89 3.00 4.64
C GLY A 37 -29.23 4.36 4.39
N VAL A 38 -28.87 5.10 5.43
CA VAL A 38 -28.17 6.39 5.30
C VAL A 38 -26.72 6.21 4.85
N SER A 39 -26.07 5.13 5.30
CA SER A 39 -24.67 4.82 5.00
C SER A 39 -24.33 4.79 3.51
N TYR A 40 -25.30 4.49 2.63
CA TYR A 40 -25.07 4.45 1.17
C TYR A 40 -24.74 5.82 0.56
N PHE A 41 -25.20 6.89 1.21
CA PHE A 41 -25.07 8.27 0.72
C PHE A 41 -24.30 9.18 1.68
N ALA A 42 -23.90 8.69 2.86
CA ALA A 42 -23.19 9.48 3.88
C ALA A 42 -21.91 10.16 3.34
N TRP A 43 -21.21 9.52 2.40
CA TRP A 43 -20.00 10.04 1.76
C TRP A 43 -20.23 11.30 0.90
N ILE A 44 -21.49 11.65 0.60
CA ILE A 44 -21.87 12.88 -0.11
C ILE A 44 -21.77 14.11 0.80
N LEU A 45 -21.97 13.97 2.11
CA LEU A 45 -21.90 15.09 3.05
C LEU A 45 -20.59 15.90 2.94
N PRO A 46 -19.39 15.28 2.97
CA PRO A 46 -18.14 16.01 2.85
C PRO A 46 -17.93 16.59 1.44
N LEU A 47 -18.54 16.01 0.40
CA LEU A 47 -18.58 16.63 -0.94
C LEU A 47 -19.36 17.95 -0.90
N VAL A 48 -20.50 18.00 -0.21
CA VAL A 48 -21.27 19.23 -0.04
C VAL A 48 -20.45 20.29 0.70
N ILE A 49 -19.74 19.91 1.78
CA ILE A 49 -18.83 20.82 2.50
C ILE A 49 -17.74 21.35 1.57
N TYR A 50 -17.10 20.48 0.78
CA TYR A 50 -16.07 20.87 -0.18
C TYR A 50 -16.56 21.90 -1.21
N LEU A 51 -17.77 21.70 -1.74
CA LEU A 51 -18.35 22.58 -2.76
C LEU A 51 -18.81 23.93 -2.20
N LEU A 52 -19.33 23.96 -0.97
CA LEU A 52 -19.84 25.19 -0.35
C LEU A 52 -18.73 26.01 0.34
N GLU A 53 -17.63 25.38 0.73
CA GLU A 53 -16.48 26.09 1.26
C GLU A 53 -15.85 26.98 0.18
N ASN A 54 -15.57 28.24 0.50
CA ASN A 54 -14.98 29.19 -0.45
C ASN A 54 -13.77 29.95 0.11
N LYS A 55 -13.58 29.97 1.43
CA LYS A 55 -12.53 30.75 2.10
C LYS A 55 -11.34 29.89 2.53
N SER A 56 -11.59 28.67 2.98
CA SER A 56 -10.58 27.81 3.58
C SER A 56 -10.16 26.67 2.66
N SER A 57 -8.95 26.73 2.12
CA SER A 57 -8.33 25.60 1.42
C SER A 57 -8.08 24.41 2.35
N PHE A 58 -7.86 24.67 3.63
CA PHE A 58 -7.69 23.66 4.68
C PHE A 58 -8.95 22.82 4.89
N VAL A 59 -10.12 23.46 4.99
CA VAL A 59 -11.41 22.76 5.07
C VAL A 59 -11.65 21.98 3.79
N LYS A 60 -11.39 22.56 2.61
CA LYS A 60 -11.52 21.85 1.32
C LYS A 60 -10.66 20.59 1.27
N PHE A 61 -9.41 20.68 1.71
CA PHE A 61 -8.50 19.53 1.74
C PHE A 61 -9.06 18.40 2.60
N HIS A 62 -9.45 18.70 3.85
CA HIS A 62 -9.99 17.69 4.77
C HIS A 62 -11.35 17.15 4.35
N ALA A 63 -12.22 18.00 3.81
CA ALA A 63 -13.51 17.59 3.27
C ALA A 63 -13.33 16.65 2.07
N LEU A 64 -12.46 16.98 1.12
CA LEU A 64 -12.17 16.11 -0.02
C LEU A 64 -11.57 14.78 0.43
N GLN A 65 -10.63 14.80 1.38
CA GLN A 65 -10.03 13.59 1.92
C GLN A 65 -11.06 12.73 2.66
N SER A 66 -11.93 13.33 3.48
CA SER A 66 -13.05 12.63 4.12
C SER A 66 -13.99 12.00 3.08
N MET A 67 -14.35 12.74 2.02
CA MET A 67 -15.17 12.23 0.93
C MET A 67 -14.55 10.99 0.29
N VAL A 68 -13.28 11.04 -0.11
CA VAL A 68 -12.60 9.92 -0.76
C VAL A 68 -12.54 8.69 0.15
N VAL A 69 -12.12 8.86 1.41
CA VAL A 69 -12.01 7.76 2.37
C VAL A 69 -13.36 7.08 2.59
N HIS A 70 -14.42 7.86 2.80
CA HIS A 70 -15.75 7.31 3.05
C HIS A 70 -16.42 6.77 1.78
N ALA A 71 -16.18 7.35 0.60
CA ALA A 71 -16.68 6.82 -0.67
C ALA A 71 -16.07 5.45 -0.99
N ILE A 72 -14.75 5.30 -0.80
CA ILE A 72 -14.06 4.01 -0.95
C ILE A 72 -14.61 3.00 0.09
N SER A 73 -14.79 3.43 1.35
CA SER A 73 -15.38 2.60 2.39
C SER A 73 -16.79 2.11 2.01
N ALA A 74 -17.65 3.02 1.52
CA ALA A 74 -19.00 2.70 1.09
C ALA A 74 -19.00 1.71 -0.09
N LEU A 75 -18.11 1.90 -1.06
CA LEU A 75 -17.96 1.01 -2.21
C LEU A 75 -17.52 -0.40 -1.78
N ILE A 76 -16.50 -0.51 -0.93
CA ILE A 76 -16.03 -1.80 -0.38
C ILE A 76 -17.15 -2.51 0.36
N ARG A 77 -17.88 -1.78 1.23
CA ARG A 77 -19.01 -2.33 1.99
C ARG A 77 -20.14 -2.78 1.08
N LEU A 78 -20.47 -2.02 0.03
CA LEU A 78 -21.48 -2.40 -0.94
C LEU A 78 -21.14 -3.75 -1.60
N VAL A 79 -19.91 -3.89 -2.10
CA VAL A 79 -19.44 -5.13 -2.74
C VAL A 79 -19.48 -6.29 -1.76
N LEU A 80 -18.95 -6.12 -0.55
CA LEU A 80 -18.96 -7.17 0.48
C LEU A 80 -20.38 -7.57 0.88
N ASN A 81 -21.30 -6.61 1.03
CA ASN A 81 -22.68 -6.89 1.41
C ASN A 81 -23.44 -7.66 0.31
N VAL A 82 -23.20 -7.36 -0.97
CA VAL A 82 -23.79 -8.13 -2.09
C VAL A 82 -23.30 -9.57 -2.07
N ILE A 83 -22.00 -9.79 -1.86
CA ILE A 83 -21.41 -11.14 -1.78
C ILE A 83 -21.96 -11.90 -0.57
N ILE A 84 -21.94 -11.27 0.61
CA ILE A 84 -22.45 -11.88 1.85
C ILE A 84 -23.95 -12.18 1.74
N GLY A 85 -24.75 -11.26 1.19
CA GLY A 85 -26.19 -11.49 0.97
C GLY A 85 -26.48 -12.65 0.03
N SER A 86 -25.70 -12.78 -1.05
CA SER A 86 -25.80 -13.92 -1.97
C SER A 86 -25.42 -15.25 -1.29
N LEU A 87 -24.36 -15.23 -0.48
CA LEU A 87 -23.94 -16.39 0.31
C LEU A 87 -24.95 -16.76 1.39
N PHE A 88 -25.63 -15.77 2.00
CA PHE A 88 -26.64 -16.00 3.02
C PHE A 88 -27.84 -16.78 2.45
N PHE A 89 -28.29 -16.41 1.25
CA PHE A 89 -29.33 -17.17 0.54
C PHE A 89 -28.91 -18.62 0.25
N ALA A 90 -27.64 -18.84 -0.13
CA ALA A 90 -27.10 -20.18 -0.33
C ALA A 90 -26.90 -20.97 0.98
N ALA A 91 -26.53 -20.30 2.08
CA ALA A 91 -26.30 -20.90 3.40
C ALA A 91 -27.59 -21.38 4.07
N PHE A 92 -28.71 -20.71 3.79
CA PHE A 92 -30.03 -21.17 4.18
C PHE A 92 -30.35 -22.56 3.59
N LEU A 93 -29.80 -22.88 2.41
CA LEU A 93 -30.00 -24.16 1.72
C LEU A 93 -28.91 -25.20 2.02
N ARG A 94 -27.73 -24.82 2.54
CA ARG A 94 -26.57 -25.70 2.79
C ARG A 94 -25.71 -25.25 3.98
N THR A 95 -25.37 -26.18 4.88
CA THR A 95 -24.68 -25.91 6.16
C THR A 95 -23.24 -25.35 6.06
N GLY A 96 -22.53 -25.54 4.93
CA GLY A 96 -21.12 -25.14 4.80
C GLY A 96 -20.86 -23.64 4.57
N ALA A 97 -21.84 -22.86 4.13
CA ALA A 97 -21.62 -21.45 3.77
C ALA A 97 -21.58 -20.49 4.98
N TRP A 98 -22.00 -20.93 6.17
CA TRP A 98 -21.93 -20.13 7.40
C TRP A 98 -20.49 -19.77 7.81
N PHE A 99 -19.55 -20.69 7.61
CA PHE A 99 -18.13 -20.44 7.87
C PHE A 99 -17.59 -19.32 6.97
N LEU A 100 -17.91 -19.36 5.68
CA LEU A 100 -17.48 -18.33 4.72
C LEU A 100 -18.08 -16.96 5.06
N ILE A 101 -19.35 -16.90 5.44
CA ILE A 101 -20.01 -15.66 5.87
C ILE A 101 -19.29 -15.06 7.09
N SER A 102 -18.95 -15.88 8.08
CA SER A 102 -18.23 -15.43 9.29
C SER A 102 -16.85 -14.86 8.96
N VAL A 103 -16.08 -15.53 8.10
CA VAL A 103 -14.76 -15.05 7.66
C VAL A 103 -14.87 -13.72 6.92
N LEU A 104 -15.79 -13.60 5.95
CA LEU A 104 -15.98 -12.36 5.18
C LEU A 104 -16.45 -11.20 6.07
N SER A 105 -17.35 -11.47 7.02
CA SER A 105 -17.83 -10.47 7.99
C SER A 105 -16.69 -9.97 8.90
N THR A 106 -15.82 -10.88 9.33
CA THR A 106 -14.63 -10.53 10.13
C THR A 106 -13.67 -9.64 9.35
N ILE A 107 -13.38 -9.99 8.09
CA ILE A 107 -12.54 -9.16 7.20
C ILE A 107 -13.16 -7.77 7.01
N SER A 108 -14.47 -7.70 6.76
CA SER A 108 -15.20 -6.43 6.61
C SER A 108 -15.06 -5.53 7.85
N THR A 109 -15.10 -6.14 9.04
CA THR A 109 -14.92 -5.44 10.32
C THR A 109 -13.50 -4.91 10.47
N ILE A 110 -12.48 -5.72 10.17
CA ILE A 110 -11.07 -5.31 10.22
C ILE A 110 -10.81 -4.12 9.30
N VAL A 111 -11.29 -4.18 8.04
CA VAL A 111 -11.16 -3.07 7.07
C VAL A 111 -11.83 -1.80 7.61
N SER A 112 -13.01 -1.94 8.21
CA SER A 112 -13.73 -0.80 8.80
C SER A 112 -12.96 -0.16 9.96
N VAL A 113 -12.32 -0.96 10.81
CA VAL A 113 -11.49 -0.48 11.91
C VAL A 113 -10.26 0.28 11.39
N VAL A 114 -9.56 -0.25 10.38
CA VAL A 114 -8.40 0.42 9.78
C VAL A 114 -8.80 1.79 9.21
N ILE A 115 -9.91 1.86 8.49
CA ILE A 115 -10.45 3.13 7.96
C ILE A 115 -10.80 4.08 9.12
N ALA A 116 -11.45 3.60 10.17
CA ALA A 116 -11.78 4.42 11.33
C ALA A 116 -10.54 4.99 12.03
N VAL A 117 -9.47 4.21 12.17
CA VAL A 117 -8.20 4.68 12.73
C VAL A 117 -7.64 5.84 11.91
N PHE A 118 -7.58 5.71 10.58
CA PHE A 118 -7.10 6.80 9.71
C PHE A 118 -8.00 8.04 9.77
N SER A 119 -9.32 7.86 9.84
CA SER A 119 -10.27 8.97 10.04
C SER A 119 -10.03 9.67 11.38
N ILE A 120 -9.76 8.94 12.46
CA ILE A 120 -9.44 9.51 13.77
C ILE A 120 -8.12 10.29 13.73
N LEU A 121 -7.08 9.74 13.12
CA LEU A 121 -5.81 10.45 12.94
C LEU A 121 -5.98 11.74 12.14
N ALA A 122 -6.80 11.71 11.08
CA ALA A 122 -7.14 12.89 10.31
C ALA A 122 -7.93 13.92 11.13
N MET A 123 -8.88 13.50 11.97
CA MET A 123 -9.60 14.39 12.89
C MET A 123 -8.66 15.07 13.90
N ILE A 124 -7.74 14.32 14.50
CA ILE A 124 -6.76 14.87 15.44
C ILE A 124 -5.90 15.92 14.73
N LYS A 125 -5.45 15.63 13.52
CA LYS A 125 -4.63 16.56 12.72
C LYS A 125 -5.41 17.77 12.22
N ALA A 126 -6.69 17.57 11.88
CA ALA A 126 -7.60 18.65 11.53
C ALA A 126 -7.78 19.62 12.72
N TYR A 127 -7.95 19.09 13.93
CA TYR A 127 -8.05 19.90 15.15
C TYR A 127 -6.78 20.74 15.40
N GLN A 128 -5.61 20.20 15.03
CA GLN A 128 -4.29 20.84 15.12
C GLN A 128 -3.95 21.77 13.94
N TYR A 129 -4.91 22.12 13.08
CA TYR A 129 -4.66 22.91 11.86
C TYR A 129 -3.55 22.34 10.96
N THR A 130 -3.41 21.01 10.95
CA THR A 130 -2.40 20.31 10.16
C THR A 130 -3.07 19.55 9.01
N GLU A 131 -2.66 19.85 7.78
CA GLU A 131 -3.01 19.07 6.58
C GLU A 131 -2.26 17.74 6.64
N TYR A 132 -2.96 16.69 7.07
CA TYR A 132 -2.45 15.32 7.15
C TYR A 132 -2.96 14.52 5.96
N ASN A 133 -2.03 14.00 5.16
CA ASN A 133 -2.33 13.11 4.05
C ASN A 133 -2.41 11.66 4.57
N ILE A 134 -3.56 11.03 4.43
CA ILE A 134 -3.74 9.63 4.86
C ILE A 134 -2.88 8.71 3.96
N PRO A 135 -1.95 7.92 4.53
CA PRO A 135 -1.01 7.10 3.75
C PRO A 135 -1.68 5.96 2.99
N LEU A 136 -2.95 5.64 3.31
CA LEU A 136 -3.71 4.57 2.66
C LEU A 136 -4.23 4.95 1.26
N ILE A 137 -4.37 6.25 0.95
CA ILE A 137 -4.98 6.69 -0.31
C ILE A 137 -4.11 6.34 -1.52
N GLY A 138 -2.79 6.54 -1.43
CA GLY A 138 -1.85 6.28 -2.53
C GLY A 138 -1.76 4.80 -2.95
N PRO A 139 -1.64 3.85 -2.00
CA PRO A 139 -1.70 2.43 -2.31
C PRO A 139 -3.05 2.00 -2.89
N ILE A 140 -4.17 2.54 -2.40
CA ILE A 140 -5.49 2.20 -2.93
C ILE A 140 -5.64 2.71 -4.37
N THR A 141 -5.27 3.95 -4.69
CA THR A 141 -5.34 4.46 -6.07
C THR A 141 -4.45 3.66 -7.02
N SER A 142 -3.27 3.24 -6.56
CA SER A 142 -2.38 2.36 -7.33
C SER A 142 -3.00 0.99 -7.58
N TRP A 143 -3.60 0.37 -6.54
CA TRP A 143 -4.28 -0.92 -6.65
C TRP A 143 -5.49 -0.85 -7.59
N VAL A 144 -6.35 0.16 -7.43
CA VAL A 144 -7.51 0.40 -8.30
C VAL A 144 -7.05 0.62 -9.75
N SER A 145 -6.03 1.45 -9.97
CA SER A 145 -5.48 1.66 -11.31
C SER A 145 -4.98 0.36 -11.93
N ASN A 146 -4.26 -0.47 -11.19
CA ASN A 146 -3.75 -1.73 -11.72
C ASN A 146 -4.87 -2.74 -12.08
N LEU A 147 -5.94 -2.77 -11.29
CA LEU A 147 -7.13 -3.59 -11.58
C LEU A 147 -7.87 -3.13 -12.82
N ILE A 148 -8.07 -1.82 -12.98
CA ILE A 148 -8.79 -1.24 -14.13
C ILE A 148 -7.93 -1.30 -15.39
N SER A 149 -6.63 -1.04 -15.29
CA SER A 149 -5.70 -1.07 -16.42
C SER A 149 -5.35 -2.48 -16.90
N GLY A 150 -5.85 -3.53 -16.25
CA GLY A 150 -5.57 -4.93 -16.62
C GLY A 150 -4.08 -5.28 -16.59
N LYS A 151 -3.23 -4.46 -15.92
CA LYS A 151 -1.81 -4.75 -15.77
C LYS A 151 -1.66 -5.88 -14.74
N ASN A 152 -1.74 -7.11 -15.23
CA ASN A 152 -1.12 -8.24 -14.55
C ASN A 152 0.36 -7.87 -14.33
N LYS A 153 0.84 -8.13 -13.12
CA LYS A 153 2.24 -7.91 -12.72
C LYS A 153 3.17 -8.80 -13.54
N THR A 154 3.42 -8.45 -14.79
CA THR A 154 4.43 -9.07 -15.64
C THR A 154 5.55 -8.08 -15.93
N GLU A 155 5.89 -7.22 -14.96
CA GLU A 155 7.09 -6.37 -15.03
C GLU A 155 7.97 -6.51 -13.77
N ALA A 156 7.56 -7.31 -12.79
CA ALA A 156 8.33 -7.55 -11.56
C ALA A 156 9.34 -8.72 -11.66
N SER A 157 9.56 -9.31 -12.85
CA SER A 157 10.70 -10.22 -13.08
C SER A 157 11.64 -9.75 -14.20
N GLY A 158 11.34 -8.64 -14.90
CA GLY A 158 12.19 -8.11 -15.97
C GLY A 158 13.37 -7.27 -15.50
N SER A 159 13.31 -6.69 -14.30
CA SER A 159 14.35 -5.78 -13.79
C SER A 159 15.42 -6.47 -12.92
N ALA A 160 15.33 -7.79 -12.70
CA ALA A 160 16.37 -8.55 -12.01
C ALA A 160 17.34 -9.27 -12.96
N ALA A 161 17.03 -9.35 -14.26
CA ALA A 161 17.89 -9.96 -15.28
C ALA A 161 18.81 -8.96 -16.00
N GLY A 162 18.58 -7.65 -15.83
CA GLY A 162 19.30 -6.59 -16.56
C GLY A 162 20.62 -6.12 -15.96
N ASN A 163 21.00 -6.56 -14.76
CA ASN A 163 22.20 -6.04 -14.07
C ASN A 163 23.20 -7.12 -13.63
N ALA A 164 23.03 -8.37 -14.10
CA ALA A 164 24.00 -9.45 -13.86
C ALA A 164 24.95 -9.67 -15.07
N GLY A 165 24.74 -8.96 -16.19
CA GLY A 165 25.50 -9.17 -17.44
C GLY A 165 26.57 -8.13 -17.77
N GLN A 166 26.56 -6.95 -17.13
CA GLN A 166 27.43 -5.83 -17.56
C GLN A 166 28.72 -5.66 -16.73
N GLY A 167 28.98 -6.54 -15.76
CA GLY A 167 30.23 -6.55 -14.98
C GLY A 167 31.25 -7.60 -15.40
N ALA A 168 30.91 -8.53 -16.31
CA ALA A 168 31.75 -9.68 -16.63
C ALA A 168 32.54 -9.54 -17.95
N GLU A 169 32.16 -8.63 -18.85
CA GLU A 169 32.78 -8.52 -20.19
C GLU A 169 33.92 -7.50 -20.28
N ALA A 170 34.12 -6.66 -19.25
CA ALA A 170 35.21 -5.66 -19.25
C ALA A 170 36.58 -6.24 -18.84
N ASN A 171 36.67 -7.52 -18.44
CA ASN A 171 37.92 -8.11 -17.93
C ASN A 171 38.48 -9.26 -18.78
N VAL A 172 37.96 -9.48 -20.00
CA VAL A 172 38.42 -10.57 -20.89
C VAL A 172 39.40 -10.07 -21.96
N GLN A 173 39.54 -8.76 -22.16
CA GLN A 173 40.43 -8.19 -23.19
C GLN A 173 41.87 -7.92 -22.75
N HIS A 174 42.24 -8.19 -21.49
CA HIS A 174 43.62 -8.05 -21.00
C HIS A 174 44.35 -9.37 -20.68
N ALA A 175 43.75 -10.53 -20.94
CA ALA A 175 44.33 -11.83 -20.57
C ALA A 175 44.88 -12.66 -21.75
N ALA A 176 44.95 -12.10 -22.97
CA ALA A 176 45.36 -12.85 -24.17
C ALA A 176 46.68 -12.36 -24.77
N GLN A 177 47.70 -12.12 -23.95
CA GLN A 177 49.09 -12.03 -24.40
C GLN A 177 50.00 -12.55 -23.30
N GLU A 178 50.30 -13.86 -23.33
CA GLU A 178 51.57 -14.45 -22.90
C GLU A 178 51.56 -15.95 -23.23
N GLN A 179 52.19 -16.32 -24.35
CA GLN A 179 52.71 -17.66 -24.56
C GLN A 179 54.08 -17.74 -23.88
N PRO A 180 54.41 -18.89 -23.27
CA PRO A 180 55.75 -19.42 -23.51
C PRO A 180 55.75 -20.87 -24.01
N ALA A 181 56.71 -21.04 -24.91
CA ALA A 181 57.29 -22.23 -25.50
C ALA A 181 57.17 -23.56 -24.74
N ALA A 182 56.96 -24.61 -25.53
CA ALA A 182 57.17 -26.01 -25.18
C ALA A 182 58.56 -26.25 -24.57
N GLN A 183 58.60 -27.02 -23.47
CA GLN A 183 59.75 -27.85 -23.13
C GLN A 183 59.30 -29.24 -22.70
N GLU A 184 59.98 -30.17 -23.33
CA GLU A 184 59.87 -31.63 -23.41
C GLU A 184 60.56 -32.27 -22.20
N GLN A 185 59.89 -33.18 -21.48
CA GLN A 185 60.57 -34.05 -20.50
C GLN A 185 60.00 -35.48 -20.53
N GLN A 186 60.89 -36.42 -20.85
CA GLN A 186 60.76 -37.87 -20.85
C GLN A 186 60.67 -38.46 -19.42
N PRO A 187 60.19 -39.71 -19.27
CA PRO A 187 59.86 -40.29 -17.97
C PRO A 187 61.07 -40.82 -17.19
N VAL A 188 60.90 -40.77 -15.86
CA VAL A 188 61.86 -41.04 -14.79
C VAL A 188 62.24 -42.52 -14.71
N GLU A 189 63.54 -42.81 -14.77
CA GLU A 189 64.14 -44.12 -14.55
C GLU A 189 64.44 -44.35 -13.05
N ALA A 190 64.25 -45.59 -12.62
CA ALA A 190 64.31 -46.03 -11.22
C ALA A 190 65.72 -46.43 -10.78
N ALA A 191 66.10 -46.05 -9.55
CA ALA A 191 67.10 -46.71 -8.71
C ALA A 191 66.79 -46.26 -7.26
N SER A 192 66.37 -47.10 -6.30
CA SER A 192 67.09 -48.20 -5.63
C SER A 192 68.49 -47.83 -5.14
N GLU A 193 68.63 -47.41 -3.88
CA GLU A 193 69.49 -48.10 -2.89
C GLU A 193 69.44 -47.47 -1.48
N LYS A 194 69.43 -48.38 -0.48
CA LYS A 194 70.05 -48.38 0.87
C LYS A 194 70.31 -47.02 1.56
N GLY A 195 69.90 -46.77 2.79
CA GLY A 195 70.08 -47.58 4.01
C GLY A 195 70.58 -46.61 5.11
N PRO A 196 70.20 -46.73 6.39
CA PRO A 196 70.52 -45.76 7.43
C PRO A 196 71.79 -46.15 8.20
N GLU A 197 72.49 -45.16 8.78
CA GLU A 197 73.46 -45.23 9.91
C GLU A 197 74.40 -44.00 9.81
N SER A 198 75.06 -43.46 10.83
CA SER A 198 74.87 -43.25 12.27
C SER A 198 76.15 -42.54 12.73
N GLU A 199 76.02 -41.61 13.68
CA GLU A 199 77.03 -41.24 14.70
C GLU A 199 78.35 -40.51 14.36
N SER A 200 78.59 -39.49 15.20
CA SER A 200 79.84 -38.93 15.76
C SER A 200 80.92 -38.37 14.83
#